data_AF-E9L828-F1
#
_entry.id   AF-E9L828-F1
#
_cell.length_a   1.000
_cell.length_b   1.000
_cell.length_c   1.000
_cell.angle_alpha   90.00
_cell.angle_beta   90.00
_cell.angle_gamma   90.00
#
_symmetry.space_group_name_H-M   'P 1'
#
loop_
_entity.id
_entity.type
_entity.pdbx_description
1 polymer ?
#
loop_
_entity_poly.entity_id
_entity_poly.type
_entity_poly.pdbx_seq_one_letter_code
_entity_poly.pdbx_strand_id
1 'polypeptide(L)'
;RPGKSVAIALSGCGEYIAQTLLAKTLAETLLNWNCEEDVILDKIKHVFNAAFLHSPYLKTRNKRHILAGGLVLFVDRESECAELVSFHNTTELTFAFFGNGNGMKYRSRSISNDFIAHSFSLRDYISLC
;
A
#
# COMPACT_ATOMS: atom_id res chain seq x y z
N ARG A 1 -2.11 4.64 -17.56
CA ARG A 1 -2.47 4.02 -18.86
C ARG A 1 -3.99 3.86 -18.88
N PRO A 2 -4.66 3.86 -20.05
CA PRO A 2 -6.07 3.48 -20.10
C PRO A 2 -6.24 2.14 -19.37
N GLY A 3 -7.24 1.99 -18.50
CA GLY A 3 -7.52 0.74 -17.78
C GLY A 3 -6.86 0.54 -16.41
N LYS A 4 -5.81 1.28 -16.03
CA LYS A 4 -5.23 1.20 -14.67
C LYS A 4 -5.77 2.28 -13.74
N SER A 5 -6.15 1.90 -12.53
CA SER A 5 -6.63 2.80 -11.47
C SER A 5 -5.95 2.46 -10.15
N VAL A 6 -5.53 3.49 -9.42
CA VAL A 6 -4.87 3.34 -8.11
C VAL A 6 -5.50 4.32 -7.13
N ALA A 7 -5.90 3.84 -5.96
CA ALA A 7 -6.30 4.66 -4.83
C ALA A 7 -5.47 4.28 -3.61
N ILE A 8 -5.07 5.27 -2.82
CA ILE A 8 -4.15 5.07 -1.69
C ILE A 8 -4.68 5.85 -0.49
N ALA A 9 -4.72 5.18 0.67
CA ALA A 9 -4.98 5.79 1.96
C ALA A 9 -3.80 5.50 2.89
N LEU A 10 -3.28 6.53 3.55
CA LEU A 10 -2.13 6.41 4.46
C LEU A 10 -2.50 6.78 5.90
N SER A 11 -1.78 6.20 6.85
CA SER A 11 -1.86 6.48 8.27
C SER A 11 -0.46 6.41 8.89
N GLY A 12 -0.22 7.20 9.95
CA GLY A 12 1.08 7.32 10.60
C GLY A 12 1.41 8.77 10.94
N CYS A 13 2.70 9.08 11.01
CA CYS A 13 3.15 10.46 11.24
C CYS A 13 2.87 11.33 10.01
N GLY A 14 1.87 12.22 10.12
CA GLY A 14 1.44 13.10 9.02
C GLY A 14 2.56 13.97 8.45
N GLU A 15 3.46 14.50 9.29
CA GLU A 15 4.63 15.27 8.83
C GLU A 15 5.53 14.43 7.92
N TYR A 16 5.83 13.20 8.31
CA TYR A 16 6.73 12.32 7.55
C TYR A 16 6.08 11.85 6.24
N ILE A 17 4.78 11.53 6.28
CA ILE A 17 4.00 11.17 5.09
C ILE A 17 3.96 12.33 4.09
N ALA A 18 3.72 13.55 4.57
CA ALA A 18 3.66 14.73 3.73
C ALA A 18 5.03 15.07 3.09
N GLN A 19 6.11 15.02 3.88
CA GLN A 19 7.47 15.33 3.39
C GLN A 19 7.96 14.35 2.32
N THR A 20 7.56 13.08 2.42
CA THR A 20 8.01 12.02 1.52
C THR A 20 7.16 11.85 0.27
N LEU A 21 6.00 12.50 0.20
CA LEU A 21 5.00 12.34 -0.86
C LEU A 21 4.66 10.86 -1.12
N LEU A 22 4.64 10.03 -0.07
CA LEU A 22 4.59 8.56 -0.18
C LEU A 22 3.43 8.07 -1.06
N ALA A 23 2.23 8.66 -0.90
CA ALA A 23 1.06 8.28 -1.69
C ALA A 23 1.28 8.53 -3.19
N LYS A 24 1.85 9.68 -3.55
CA LYS A 24 2.15 10.02 -4.95
C LYS A 24 3.15 9.03 -5.54
N THR A 25 4.24 8.76 -4.83
CA THR A 25 5.31 7.87 -5.30
C THR A 25 4.82 6.43 -5.49
N LEU A 26 3.98 5.93 -4.57
CA LEU A 26 3.31 4.64 -4.73
C LEU A 26 2.38 4.62 -5.95
N ALA A 27 1.53 5.64 -6.11
CA ALA A 27 0.60 5.73 -7.24
C ALA A 27 1.35 5.75 -8.58
N GLU A 28 2.38 6.60 -8.71
CA GLU A 28 3.18 6.70 -9.93
C GLU A 28 3.90 5.39 -10.25
N THR A 29 4.42 4.69 -9.24
CA THR A 29 5.08 3.39 -9.43
C THR A 29 4.07 2.34 -9.90
N LEU A 30 2.90 2.25 -9.25
CA LEU A 30 1.89 1.24 -9.57
C LEU A 30 1.19 1.50 -10.90
N LEU A 31 0.98 2.76 -11.29
CA LEU A 31 0.42 3.11 -12.61
C LEU A 31 1.35 2.71 -13.77
N ASN A 32 2.65 2.56 -13.51
CA ASN A 32 3.66 2.11 -14.47
C ASN A 32 4.07 0.65 -14.27
N TRP A 33 3.54 -0.04 -13.26
CA TRP A 33 3.86 -1.42 -12.95
C TRP A 33 3.14 -2.38 -13.90
N ASN A 34 3.82 -3.47 -14.27
CA ASN A 34 3.27 -4.59 -15.04
C ASN A 34 3.02 -5.77 -14.09
N CYS A 35 1.75 -6.20 -13.98
CA CYS A 35 1.36 -7.26 -13.04
C CYS A 35 1.78 -8.67 -13.47
N GLU A 36 2.21 -8.86 -14.72
CA GLU A 36 2.71 -10.15 -15.20
C GLU A 36 4.15 -10.45 -14.77
N GLU A 37 4.94 -9.41 -14.45
CA GLU A 37 6.39 -9.53 -14.23
C GLU A 37 6.79 -9.59 -12.75
N ASP A 38 6.06 -8.89 -11.88
CA ASP A 38 6.45 -8.63 -10.49
C ASP A 38 5.28 -8.88 -9.54
N VAL A 39 5.57 -9.21 -8.27
CA VAL A 39 4.54 -9.30 -7.21
C VAL A 39 4.25 -7.91 -6.63
N ILE A 40 2.97 -7.52 -6.54
CA ILE A 40 2.57 -6.18 -6.04
C ILE A 40 3.12 -5.85 -4.65
N LEU A 41 3.20 -6.85 -3.78
CA LEU A 41 3.70 -6.71 -2.41
C LEU A 41 5.17 -6.31 -2.40
N ASP A 42 5.98 -6.89 -3.28
CA ASP A 42 7.40 -6.57 -3.40
C ASP A 42 7.58 -5.15 -3.96
N LYS A 43 6.71 -4.74 -4.88
CA LYS A 43 6.73 -3.38 -5.42
C LYS A 43 6.41 -2.34 -4.34
N ILE A 44 5.35 -2.55 -3.56
CA ILE A 44 4.97 -1.66 -2.46
C ILE A 44 6.07 -1.63 -1.39
N LYS A 45 6.62 -2.78 -1.02
CA LYS A 45 7.73 -2.87 -0.06
C LYS A 45 8.96 -2.10 -0.53
N HIS A 46 9.34 -2.26 -1.80
CA HIS A 46 10.47 -1.54 -2.39
C HIS A 46 10.27 -0.02 -2.33
N VAL A 47 9.10 0.46 -2.79
CA VAL A 47 8.78 1.90 -2.76
C VAL A 47 8.72 2.42 -1.33
N PHE A 48 8.07 1.70 -0.40
CA PHE A 48 8.00 2.10 0.99
C PHE A 48 9.40 2.23 1.62
N ASN A 49 10.28 1.26 1.35
CA ASN A 49 11.66 1.32 1.84
C ASN A 49 12.45 2.50 1.25
N ALA A 50 12.35 2.73 -0.05
CA ALA A 50 13.12 3.76 -0.74
C ALA A 50 12.59 5.18 -0.47
N ALA A 51 11.28 5.37 -0.61
CA ALA A 51 10.64 6.68 -0.55
C ALA A 51 10.33 7.13 0.90
N PHE A 52 10.14 6.20 1.83
CA PHE A 52 9.77 6.50 3.23
C PHE A 52 10.89 6.15 4.22
N LEU A 53 11.23 4.87 4.39
CA LEU A 53 12.19 4.45 5.45
C LEU A 53 13.60 5.02 5.25
N HIS A 54 14.08 5.04 4.01
CA HIS A 54 15.40 5.56 3.64
C HIS A 54 15.33 6.92 2.98
N SER A 55 14.22 7.64 3.15
CA SER A 55 14.02 8.95 2.54
C SER A 55 15.09 9.95 3.00
N PRO A 56 15.75 10.68 2.08
CA PRO A 56 16.66 11.76 2.44
C PRO A 56 15.98 12.83 3.31
N TYR A 57 14.67 13.05 3.13
CA TYR A 57 13.88 14.00 3.90
C TYR A 57 13.74 13.64 5.39
N LEU A 58 13.89 12.35 5.73
CA LEU A 58 13.76 11.85 7.10
C LEU A 58 15.10 11.46 7.74
N LYS A 59 16.23 11.74 7.07
CA LYS A 59 17.56 11.26 7.47
C LYS A 59 17.97 11.61 8.91
N THR A 60 17.55 12.78 9.40
CA THR A 60 17.87 13.27 10.75
C THR A 60 16.87 12.84 11.81
N ARG A 61 15.77 12.17 11.43
CA ARG A 61 14.71 11.76 12.34
C ARG A 61 15.08 10.48 13.06
N ASN A 62 14.51 10.29 14.25
CA ASN A 62 14.67 9.05 14.99
C ASN A 62 14.00 7.90 14.22
N LYS A 63 14.79 6.90 13.80
CA LYS A 63 14.32 5.75 13.02
C LYS A 63 13.18 4.99 13.71
N ARG A 64 13.12 4.97 15.05
CA ARG A 64 12.03 4.34 15.81
C ARG A 64 10.68 4.99 15.60
N HIS A 65 10.65 6.25 15.14
CA HIS A 65 9.43 7.02 14.91
C HIS A 65 9.05 7.13 13.43
N ILE A 66 9.88 6.63 12.51
CA ILE A 66 9.55 6.59 11.08
C ILE A 66 8.57 5.43 10.86
N LEU A 67 7.31 5.68 11.18
CA LEU A 67 6.23 4.70 11.16
C LEU A 67 5.09 5.20 10.27
N ALA A 68 4.69 4.35 9.33
CA ALA A 68 3.53 4.56 8.48
C ALA A 68 2.94 3.23 8.01
N GLY A 69 1.73 3.32 7.50
CA GLY A 69 1.03 2.23 6.86
C GLY A 69 -0.13 2.76 6.04
N GLY A 70 -0.87 1.87 5.43
CA GLY A 70 -1.97 2.26 4.58
C GLY A 70 -2.60 1.12 3.82
N LEU A 71 -3.51 1.52 2.94
CA LEU A 71 -4.19 0.67 1.99
C LEU A 71 -3.88 1.17 0.58
N VAL A 72 -3.64 0.24 -0.33
CA VAL A 72 -3.58 0.47 -1.78
C VAL A 72 -4.71 -0.33 -2.41
N LEU A 73 -5.56 0.33 -3.17
CA LEU A 73 -6.47 -0.31 -4.10
C LEU A 73 -5.88 -0.17 -5.50
N PHE A 74 -5.55 -1.29 -6.12
CA PHE A 74 -5.03 -1.36 -7.47
C PHE A 74 -6.01 -2.11 -8.38
N VAL A 75 -6.32 -1.55 -9.54
CA VAL A 75 -7.14 -2.18 -10.57
C VAL A 75 -6.43 -2.01 -11.91
N ASP A 76 -6.30 -3.12 -12.63
CA ASP A 76 -5.85 -3.19 -14.02
C ASP A 76 -6.84 -4.05 -14.81
N ARG A 77 -7.60 -3.40 -15.68
CA ARG A 77 -8.63 -4.07 -16.49
C ARG A 77 -8.02 -4.91 -17.62
N GLU A 78 -6.85 -4.55 -18.12
CA GLU A 78 -6.23 -5.27 -19.25
C GLU A 78 -5.75 -6.66 -18.81
N SER A 79 -5.21 -6.75 -17.60
CA SER A 79 -4.70 -8.00 -17.01
C SER A 79 -5.66 -8.64 -16.00
N GLU A 80 -6.91 -8.17 -15.94
CA GLU A 80 -7.94 -8.63 -15.00
C GLU A 80 -7.41 -8.71 -13.54
N CYS A 81 -6.65 -7.71 -13.13
CA CYS A 81 -6.05 -7.64 -11.81
C CYS A 81 -6.80 -6.62 -10.96
N ALA A 82 -7.26 -7.04 -9.79
CA ALA A 82 -7.86 -6.15 -8.81
C ALA A 82 -7.39 -6.60 -7.43
N GLU A 83 -6.64 -5.76 -6.74
CA GLU A 83 -5.99 -6.09 -5.48
C GLU A 83 -6.18 -4.95 -4.47
N LEU A 84 -6.61 -5.31 -3.26
CA LEU A 84 -6.47 -4.46 -2.08
C LEU A 84 -5.24 -4.91 -1.30
N VAL A 85 -4.27 -4.02 -1.14
CA VAL A 85 -3.07 -4.29 -0.35
C VAL A 85 -3.12 -3.46 0.93
N SER A 86 -2.99 -4.12 2.07
CA SER A 86 -2.63 -3.45 3.32
C SER A 86 -1.12 -3.52 3.52
N PHE A 87 -0.52 -2.46 4.03
CA PHE A 87 0.92 -2.43 4.35
C PHE A 87 1.21 -1.52 5.54
N HIS A 88 2.20 -1.85 6.37
CA HIS A 88 2.67 -0.98 7.45
C HIS A 88 4.00 -1.46 8.06
N ASN A 89 4.69 -0.56 8.77
CA ASN A 89 5.74 -0.90 9.72
C ASN A 89 5.39 -0.49 11.17
N THR A 90 4.13 -0.12 11.43
CA THR A 90 3.61 0.18 12.76
C THR A 90 3.41 -1.11 13.57
N THR A 91 3.25 -0.99 14.89
CA THR A 91 2.90 -2.12 15.77
C THR A 91 1.57 -2.77 15.37
N GLU A 92 0.60 -1.98 14.93
CA GLU A 92 -0.70 -2.48 14.49
C GLU A 92 -1.26 -1.58 13.37
N LEU A 93 -1.97 -2.19 12.42
CA LEU A 93 -2.83 -1.54 11.45
C LEU A 93 -4.19 -2.26 11.45
N THR A 94 -5.24 -1.56 11.86
CA THR A 94 -6.62 -2.04 11.79
C THR A 94 -7.30 -1.44 10.57
N PHE A 95 -7.97 -2.27 9.77
CA PHE A 95 -8.70 -1.83 8.60
C PHE A 95 -9.91 -2.73 8.34
N ALA A 96 -10.84 -2.23 7.54
CA ALA A 96 -11.97 -2.99 7.06
C ALA A 96 -12.27 -2.60 5.62
N PHE A 97 -12.84 -3.53 4.88
CA PHE A 97 -13.38 -3.28 3.55
C PHE A 97 -14.66 -4.07 3.36
N PHE A 98 -15.49 -3.61 2.44
CA PHE A 98 -16.77 -4.21 2.13
C PHE A 98 -16.78 -4.65 0.68
N GLY A 99 -17.36 -5.82 0.43
CA GLY A 99 -17.60 -6.30 -0.91
C GLY A 99 -18.74 -7.33 -0.92
N ASN A 100 -19.58 -7.30 -1.96
CA ASN A 100 -20.73 -8.19 -2.14
C ASN A 100 -21.63 -8.33 -0.89
N GLY A 101 -21.85 -7.23 -0.16
CA GLY A 101 -22.70 -7.19 1.03
C GLY A 101 -22.03 -7.71 2.32
N ASN A 102 -20.82 -8.27 2.26
CA ASN A 102 -20.07 -8.73 3.42
C ASN A 102 -18.92 -7.79 3.78
N GLY A 103 -18.82 -7.45 5.07
CA GLY A 103 -17.73 -6.63 5.61
C GLY A 103 -16.63 -7.49 6.20
N MET A 104 -15.40 -7.31 5.73
CA MET A 104 -14.21 -7.98 6.26
C MET A 104 -13.45 -7.00 7.16
N LYS A 105 -13.09 -7.45 8.37
CA LYS A 105 -12.34 -6.64 9.36
C LYS A 105 -11.03 -7.34 9.66
N TYR A 106 -9.94 -6.59 9.59
CA TYR A 106 -8.60 -7.10 9.82
C TYR A 106 -7.86 -6.25 10.85
N ARG A 107 -7.02 -6.94 11.62
CA ARG A 107 -6.11 -6.33 12.58
C ARG A 107 -4.73 -6.94 12.34
N SER A 108 -3.92 -6.27 11.54
CA SER A 108 -2.55 -6.70 11.27
C SER A 108 -1.62 -6.18 12.36
N ARG A 109 -0.78 -7.07 12.91
CA ARG A 109 0.11 -6.79 14.05
C ARG A 109 1.55 -7.17 13.70
N SER A 110 2.49 -6.31 14.08
CA SER A 110 3.92 -6.56 13.96
C SER A 110 4.54 -6.85 15.32
N ILE A 111 5.33 -7.93 15.40
CA ILE A 111 6.06 -8.33 16.61
C ILE A 111 7.46 -7.66 16.67
N SER A 112 7.96 -7.16 15.54
CA SER A 112 9.37 -6.75 15.35
C SER A 112 9.58 -5.37 14.69
N ASN A 113 8.52 -4.56 14.50
CA ASN A 113 8.53 -3.35 13.65
C ASN A 113 8.95 -3.63 12.19
N ASP A 114 8.93 -4.89 11.77
CA ASP A 114 9.16 -5.27 10.39
C ASP A 114 8.02 -4.76 9.50
N PHE A 115 8.35 -4.51 8.24
CA PHE A 115 7.36 -4.21 7.22
C PHE A 115 6.46 -5.43 6.98
N ILE A 116 5.16 -5.23 7.13
CA ILE A 116 4.12 -6.23 6.87
C ILE A 116 3.26 -5.74 5.72
N ALA A 117 2.87 -6.66 4.85
CA ALA A 117 1.85 -6.40 3.85
C ALA A 117 0.99 -7.65 3.60
N HIS A 118 -0.28 -7.43 3.25
CA HIS A 118 -1.24 -8.47 2.87
C HIS A 118 -1.99 -8.03 1.63
N SER A 119 -2.14 -8.93 0.65
CA SER A 119 -2.97 -8.73 -0.54
C SER A 119 -4.30 -9.44 -0.38
N PHE A 120 -5.36 -8.81 -0.87
CA PHE A 120 -6.70 -9.36 -0.95
C PHE A 120 -7.18 -9.19 -2.38
N SER A 121 -7.38 -10.31 -3.08
CA SER A 121 -7.93 -10.26 -4.43
C SER A 121 -9.35 -9.70 -4.39
N LEU A 122 -9.60 -8.75 -5.29
CA LEU A 122 -10.89 -8.11 -5.44
C LEU A 122 -11.65 -8.51 -6.71
N ARG A 123 -11.21 -9.57 -7.40
CA ARG A 123 -11.85 -10.06 -8.62
C ARG A 123 -13.35 -10.33 -8.44
N ASP A 124 -13.74 -10.86 -7.28
CA ASP A 124 -15.14 -11.17 -7.00
C ASP A 124 -15.97 -9.93 -6.64
N TYR A 125 -15.34 -8.78 -6.37
CA TYR A 125 -16.00 -7.57 -5.88
C TYR A 125 -16.06 -6.43 -6.90
N ILE A 126 -15.25 -6.49 -7.96
CA ILE A 126 -15.14 -5.46 -8.98
C ILE A 126 -15.47 -6.09 -10.33
N SER A 127 -16.46 -5.55 -11.04
CA SER A 127 -16.70 -5.92 -12.44
C SER A 127 -15.55 -5.36 -13.29
N LEU A 128 -14.73 -6.27 -13.80
CA LEU A 128 -13.60 -5.96 -14.68
C LEU A 128 -13.99 -5.99 -16.16
N CYS A 129 -15.29 -6.16 -16.46
CA CYS A 129 -15.90 -6.17 -17.79
C CYS A 129 -16.11 -4.77 -18.38
#